data_AF-A0A3B9QNY8-F1
#
_entry.id   AF-A0A3B9QNY8-F1
#
_cell.length_a   1.000
_cell.length_b   1.000
_cell.length_c   1.000
_cell.angle_alpha   90.00
_cell.angle_beta   90.00
_cell.angle_gamma   90.00
#
_symmetry.space_group_name_H-M   'P 1'
#
loop_
_entity.id
_entity.type
_entity.pdbx_description
1 polymer ?
#
loop_
_entity_poly.entity_id
_entity_poly.type
_entity_poly.pdbx_seq_one_letter_code
_entity_poly.pdbx_strand_id
1 'polypeptide(L)'
;MGTKVRKQLYIEPDQEALLKRLSRKLGITEAEIVRRALAHLSTTGAPIRDLKGWEKEKEFIKKRARKKARPTQPWTREELHDR
;
A
#
# COMPACT_ATOMS: atom_id res chain seq x y z
N MET A 1 -1.71 1.07 23.13
CA MET A 1 -1.05 -0.12 22.53
C MET A 1 -2.10 -0.88 21.74
N GLY A 2 -1.94 -1.03 20.43
CA GLY A 2 -2.95 -1.70 19.59
C GLY A 2 -3.09 -3.19 19.92
N THR A 3 -4.31 -3.72 19.78
CA THR A 3 -4.61 -5.14 19.98
C THR A 3 -3.85 -5.99 18.96
N LYS A 4 -3.05 -6.96 19.44
CA LYS A 4 -2.33 -7.91 18.58
C LYS A 4 -3.22 -9.10 18.26
N VAL A 5 -3.20 -9.55 17.01
CA VAL A 5 -3.91 -10.77 16.56
C VAL A 5 -2.94 -11.96 16.60
N ARG A 6 -3.32 -13.05 17.28
CA ARG A 6 -2.52 -14.29 17.29
C ARG A 6 -2.58 -14.95 15.91
N LYS A 7 -1.40 -15.29 15.37
CA LYS A 7 -1.25 -16.08 14.14
C LYS A 7 -0.35 -17.28 14.42
N GLN A 8 -0.64 -18.41 13.79
CA GLN A 8 0.18 -19.62 13.80
C GLN A 8 0.57 -19.92 12.37
N LEU A 9 1.83 -20.30 12.15
CA LEU A 9 2.38 -20.61 10.83
C LEU A 9 3.39 -21.77 10.96
N TYR A 10 3.46 -22.61 9.94
CA TYR A 10 4.52 -23.60 9.79
C TYR A 10 5.73 -22.94 9.12
N ILE A 11 6.92 -23.30 9.58
CA ILE A 11 8.21 -22.83 9.05
C ILE A 11 9.15 -24.02 8.86
N GLU A 12 10.15 -23.83 8.02
CA GLU A 12 11.18 -24.83 7.81
C GLU A 12 12.17 -24.88 8.99
N PRO A 13 12.83 -26.03 9.24
CA PRO A 13 13.81 -26.16 10.33
C PRO A 13 14.91 -25.08 10.31
N ASP A 14 15.38 -24.69 9.13
CA ASP A 14 16.41 -23.66 8.98
C ASP A 14 15.90 -22.26 9.37
N GLN A 15 14.63 -21.98 9.11
CA GLN A 15 13.98 -20.72 9.50
C GLN A 15 13.80 -20.62 11.02
N GLU A 16 13.47 -21.74 11.67
CA GLU A 16 13.40 -21.85 13.13
C GLU A 16 14.78 -21.59 13.77
N ALA A 17 15.83 -22.23 13.25
CA ALA A 17 17.20 -22.02 13.72
C ALA A 17 17.62 -20.55 13.55
N LEU A 18 17.27 -19.94 12.41
CA LEU A 18 17.54 -18.53 12.13
C LEU A 18 16.81 -17.60 13.10
N LEU A 19 15.51 -17.82 13.35
CA LEU A 19 14.71 -17.01 14.28
C LEU A 19 15.31 -17.03 15.69
N LYS A 20 15.64 -18.23 16.20
CA LYS A 20 16.28 -18.39 17.51
C LYS A 20 17.63 -17.69 17.60
N ARG A 21 18.45 -17.78 16.56
CA ARG A 21 19.76 -17.10 16.49
C ARG A 21 19.60 -15.59 16.50
N LEU A 22 18.69 -15.05 15.68
CA LEU A 22 18.44 -13.61 15.59
C LEU A 22 17.81 -13.06 16.87
N SER A 23 16.90 -13.80 17.48
CA SER A 23 16.25 -13.45 18.75
C SER A 23 17.29 -13.21 19.85
N ARG A 24 18.22 -14.16 20.01
CA ARG A 24 19.34 -14.03 20.97
C ARG A 24 20.29 -12.90 20.61
N LYS A 25 20.66 -12.77 19.33
CA LYS A 25 21.60 -11.75 18.86
C LYS A 25 21.06 -10.32 19.07
N LEU A 26 19.77 -10.12 18.86
CA LEU A 26 19.12 -8.80 18.87
C LEU A 26 18.43 -8.48 20.20
N GLY A 27 18.30 -9.45 21.11
CA GLY A 27 17.61 -9.28 22.40
C GLY A 27 16.11 -9.02 22.26
N ILE A 28 15.48 -9.49 21.18
CA ILE A 28 14.05 -9.29 20.90
C ILE A 28 13.36 -10.63 20.63
N THR A 29 12.06 -10.71 20.89
CA THR A 29 11.27 -11.93 20.65
C THR A 29 11.25 -12.33 19.16
N GLU A 30 11.14 -13.62 18.88
CA GLU A 30 10.95 -14.14 17.51
C GLU A 30 9.74 -13.51 16.80
N ALA A 31 8.65 -13.30 17.54
CA ALA A 31 7.47 -12.63 17.01
C ALA A 31 7.74 -11.16 16.62
N GLU A 32 8.67 -10.48 17.28
CA GLU A 32 9.10 -9.13 16.89
C GLU A 32 9.93 -9.14 15.62
N ILE A 33 10.78 -10.17 15.43
CA ILE A 33 11.52 -10.36 14.17
C ILE A 33 10.55 -10.56 13.01
N VAL A 34 9.55 -11.43 13.16
CA VAL A 34 8.51 -11.65 12.13
C VAL A 34 7.75 -10.37 11.82
N ARG A 35 7.35 -9.60 12.84
CA ARG A 35 6.69 -8.29 12.63
C ARG A 35 7.56 -7.30 11.88
N ARG A 36 8.85 -7.19 12.21
CA ARG A 36 9.80 -6.30 11.53
C ARG A 36 10.03 -6.72 10.08
N ALA A 37 10.13 -8.02 9.81
CA ALA A 37 10.23 -8.54 8.45
C ALA A 37 8.97 -8.18 7.63
N LEU A 38 7.77 -8.37 8.19
CA LEU A 38 6.51 -7.98 7.55
C LEU A 38 6.44 -6.47 7.26
N ALA A 39 6.86 -5.64 8.22
CA ALA A 39 6.91 -4.18 8.05
C ALA A 39 7.96 -3.74 7.01
N HIS A 40 9.09 -4.43 6.94
CA HIS A 40 10.09 -4.19 5.90
C HIS A 40 9.52 -4.53 4.52
N LEU A 41 8.92 -5.72 4.37
CA LEU A 41 8.30 -6.17 3.13
C LEU A 41 7.17 -5.25 2.66
N SER A 42 6.35 -4.72 3.59
CA SER A 42 5.31 -3.75 3.24
C SER A 42 5.87 -2.40 2.76
N THR A 43 7.10 -2.06 3.16
CA THR A 43 7.78 -0.83 2.74
C THR A 43 8.52 -1.02 1.41
N THR A 44 9.17 -2.16 1.19
CA THR A 44 9.86 -2.49 -0.07
C THR A 44 8.92 -2.85 -1.23
N GLY A 45 7.69 -3.26 -0.94
CA GLY A 45 6.66 -3.56 -1.95
C GLY A 45 5.77 -2.36 -2.33
N ALA A 46 5.88 -1.24 -1.62
CA ALA A 46 5.20 -0.02 -2.05
C ALA A 46 6.01 0.60 -3.19
N PRO A 47 5.46 0.79 -4.40
CA PRO A 47 6.14 1.62 -5.38
C PRO A 47 6.44 2.95 -4.69
N ILE A 48 7.65 3.45 -4.85
CA ILE A 48 8.02 4.81 -4.44
C ILE A 48 6.93 5.70 -5.02
N ARG A 49 6.01 6.16 -4.18
CA ARG A 49 5.02 7.15 -4.59
C ARG A 49 5.86 8.37 -4.87
N ASP A 50 6.08 8.69 -6.14
CA ASP A 50 6.68 9.95 -6.52
C ASP A 50 5.79 11.05 -5.94
N LEU A 51 6.16 11.52 -4.74
CA LEU A 51 5.40 12.51 -4.00
C LEU A 51 5.27 13.79 -4.84
N LYS A 52 6.33 14.14 -5.58
CA LYS A 52 6.32 15.27 -6.51
C LYS A 52 5.41 15.00 -7.71
N GLY A 53 5.44 13.79 -8.26
CA GLY A 53 4.51 13.35 -9.31
C GLY A 53 3.05 13.41 -8.87
N TRP A 54 2.76 12.97 -7.64
CA TRP A 54 1.42 13.02 -7.06
C TRP A 54 0.95 14.44 -6.76
N GLU A 55 1.84 15.32 -6.31
CA GLU A 55 1.54 16.73 -6.13
C GLU A 55 1.25 17.44 -7.46
N LYS A 56 2.07 17.16 -8.50
CA LYS A 56 1.82 17.65 -9.87
C LYS A 56 0.47 17.19 -10.40
N GLU A 57 0.11 15.93 -10.18
CA GLU A 57 -1.19 15.37 -10.59
C GLU A 57 -2.36 16.05 -9.86
N LYS A 58 -2.24 16.26 -8.54
CA LYS A 58 -3.25 17.01 -7.77
C LYS A 58 -3.42 18.43 -8.29
N GLU A 59 -2.33 19.11 -8.62
CA GLU A 59 -2.42 20.44 -9.23
C GLU A 59 -3.10 20.41 -10.59
N PHE A 60 -2.77 19.42 -11.43
CA PHE A 60 -3.38 19.23 -12.73
C PHE A 60 -4.89 19.02 -12.61
N ILE A 61 -5.34 18.11 -11.73
CA ILE A 61 -6.75 17.85 -11.45
C ILE A 61 -7.45 19.12 -10.96
N LYS A 62 -6.85 19.86 -10.01
CA LYS A 62 -7.41 21.14 -9.51
C LYS A 62 -7.53 22.19 -10.62
N LYS A 63 -6.50 22.34 -11.47
CA LYS A 63 -6.49 23.25 -12.62
C LYS A 63 -7.58 22.86 -13.64
N ARG A 64 -7.76 21.56 -13.88
CA ARG A 64 -8.79 21.03 -14.79
C ARG A 64 -10.21 21.22 -14.24
N ALA A 65 -10.45 20.91 -12.97
CA ALA A 65 -11.75 21.06 -12.32
C ALA A 65 -12.23 22.52 -12.29
N ARG A 66 -11.30 23.48 -12.19
CA ARG A 66 -11.61 24.93 -12.29
C ARG A 66 -12.08 25.35 -13.68
N LYS A 67 -11.68 24.63 -14.73
CA LYS A 67 -12.20 24.86 -16.08
C LYS A 67 -13.56 24.18 -16.19
N LYS A 68 -14.65 24.95 -16.29
CA LYS A 68 -15.96 24.39 -16.65
C LYS A 68 -15.81 23.69 -18.00
N ALA A 69 -15.97 22.37 -18.02
CA ALA A 69 -16.10 21.64 -19.26
C ALA A 69 -17.36 22.14 -19.96
N ARG A 70 -17.20 22.72 -21.15
CA ARG A 70 -18.36 22.95 -22.03
C ARG A 70 -18.66 21.60 -22.69
N PRO A 71 -19.89 21.08 -22.59
CA PRO A 71 -20.26 19.90 -23.35
C PRO A 71 -20.10 20.21 -24.84
N THR A 72 -19.19 19.52 -25.52
CA THR A 72 -18.99 19.59 -26.97
C THR A 72 -19.77 18.51 -27.71
N GLN A 73 -20.48 17.66 -26.97
CA GLN A 73 -21.22 16.55 -27.54
C GLN A 73 -22.59 17.06 -28.04
N PRO A 74 -22.97 16.74 -29.29
CA PRO A 74 -24.24 17.19 -29.86
C PRO A 74 -25.44 16.40 -29.34
N TRP A 75 -25.21 15.35 -28.55
CA TRP A 75 -26.24 14.43 -28.09
C TRP A 75 -26.41 14.48 -26.57
N THR A 76 -27.65 14.31 -26.11
CA THR A 76 -27.97 14.19 -24.68
C THR A 76 -27.79 12.75 -24.20
N ARG A 77 -27.69 12.58 -22.88
CA ARG A 77 -27.54 11.24 -22.27
C ARG A 77 -28.76 10.35 -22.55
N GLU A 78 -29.96 10.92 -22.64
CA GLU A 78 -31.16 10.18 -22.98
C GLU A 78 -31.11 9.61 -24.41
N GLU A 79 -30.62 10.38 -25.38
CA GLU A 79 -30.52 9.97 -26.79
C GLU A 79 -29.59 8.76 -27.02
N LEU A 80 -28.66 8.50 -26.10
CA LEU A 80 -27.72 7.38 -26.21
C LEU A 80 -28.32 6.03 -25.80
N HIS A 81 -29.39 6.05 -24.99
CA HIS A 81 -29.98 4.85 -24.40
C HIS A 81 -31.28 4.37 -25.07
N ASP A 82 -31.83 5.13 -26.02
CA ASP A 82 -33.05 4.80 -26.75
C ASP A 82 -32.82 3.91 -27.99
N ARG A 83 -31.96 2.88 -27.89
CA ARG A 83 -31.85 1.81 -28.90
C ARG A 83 -32.19 0.45 -28.32
#